data_AF-A0A955FHT6-F1
#
_entry.id   AF-A0A955FHT6-F1
#
_cell.length_a   1.000
_cell.length_b   1.000
_cell.length_c   1.000
_cell.angle_alpha   90.00
_cell.angle_beta   90.00
_cell.angle_gamma   90.00
#
_symmetry.space_group_name_H-M   'P 1'
#
loop_
_entity.id
_entity.type
_entity.pdbx_description
1 polymer ?
#
loop_
_entity_poly.entity_id
_entity_poly.type
_entity_poly.pdbx_seq_one_letter_code
_entity_poly.pdbx_strand_id
1 'polypeptide(L)'
;MARGIERTEEEALNYIKPILPLLQRGMSEVQSCDYAKISVDTLNHYKVKFESVYIEIRTAKMHLIAQASDTVSKNLNDPKIALEVLKRRSKDTWGDNIDITTTGDKVTGIDVRLIGNEPTKN
;
A
#
# COMPACT_ATOMS: atom_id res chain seq x y z
N MET A 1 -22.20 -44.76 16.76
CA MET A 1 -22.18 -43.28 16.84
C MET A 1 -20.73 -42.85 16.94
N ALA A 2 -20.15 -42.29 15.89
CA ALA A 2 -18.78 -41.81 15.92
C ALA A 2 -18.72 -40.63 16.90
N ARG A 3 -17.99 -40.79 18.01
CA ARG A 3 -17.66 -39.68 18.90
C ARG A 3 -16.84 -38.69 18.08
N GLY A 4 -17.43 -37.57 17.68
CA GLY A 4 -16.67 -36.47 17.11
C GLY A 4 -15.63 -36.08 18.15
N ILE A 5 -14.35 -36.23 17.80
CA ILE A 5 -13.25 -35.85 18.68
C ILE A 5 -13.41 -34.34 18.89
N GLU A 6 -13.83 -33.92 20.08
CA GLU A 6 -13.89 -32.52 20.44
C GLU A 6 -12.46 -31.99 20.47
N ARG A 7 -12.03 -31.40 19.35
CA ARG A 7 -10.72 -30.79 19.24
C ARG A 7 -10.62 -29.60 20.18
N THR A 8 -9.48 -29.46 20.84
CA THR A 8 -9.20 -28.36 21.76
C THR A 8 -8.87 -27.08 21.01
N GLU A 9 -8.91 -25.93 21.70
CA GLU A 9 -8.53 -24.64 21.13
C GLU A 9 -7.07 -24.64 20.61
N GLU A 10 -6.17 -25.30 21.33
CA GLU A 10 -4.77 -25.42 20.96
C GLU A 10 -4.57 -26.25 19.68
N GLU A 11 -5.36 -27.31 19.49
CA GLU A 11 -5.37 -28.08 18.25
C GLU A 11 -5.90 -27.27 17.06
N ALA A 12 -6.93 -26.44 17.29
CA ALA A 12 -7.45 -25.55 16.26
C ALA A 12 -6.42 -24.49 15.86
N LEU A 13 -5.70 -23.89 16.82
CA LEU A 13 -4.60 -22.96 16.55
C LEU A 13 -3.46 -23.63 15.79
N ASN A 14 -3.07 -24.85 16.17
CA ASN A 14 -2.06 -25.60 15.44
C ASN A 14 -2.50 -25.94 14.01
N TYR A 15 -3.78 -26.21 13.80
CA TYR A 15 -4.34 -26.51 12.50
C TYR A 15 -4.29 -25.30 11.54
N ILE A 16 -4.47 -24.08 12.05
CA ILE A 16 -4.43 -22.86 11.20
C ILE A 16 -3.01 -22.31 10.98
N LYS A 17 -1.97 -22.77 11.70
CA LYS A 17 -0.59 -22.25 11.53
C LYS A 17 -0.11 -22.18 10.08
N PRO A 18 -0.38 -23.16 9.20
CA PRO A 18 0.07 -23.11 7.80
C PRO A 18 -0.58 -21.99 6.97
N ILE A 19 -1.79 -21.54 7.33
CA ILE A 19 -2.50 -20.50 6.56
C ILE A 19 -2.06 -19.08 6.94
N LEU A 20 -1.59 -18.86 8.17
CA LEU A 20 -1.20 -17.54 8.67
C LEU A 20 -0.15 -16.82 7.79
N PRO A 21 0.98 -17.44 7.38
CA PRO A 21 1.95 -16.76 6.53
C PRO A 21 1.43 -16.46 5.11
N LEU A 22 0.44 -17.21 4.62
CA LEU A 22 -0.19 -16.97 3.31
C LEU A 22 -1.11 -15.75 3.37
N LEU A 23 -1.88 -15.64 4.46
CA LEU A 23 -2.71 -14.47 4.74
C LEU A 23 -1.87 -13.20 4.93
N GLN A 24 -0.73 -13.31 5.62
CA GLN A 24 0.22 -12.20 5.77
C GLN A 24 0.83 -11.74 4.43
N ARG A 25 0.81 -12.59 3.40
CA ARG A 25 1.23 -12.26 2.03
C ARG A 25 0.08 -11.74 1.17
N GLY A 26 -1.13 -11.63 1.72
CA GLY A 26 -2.30 -11.07 1.04
C GLY A 26 -3.14 -12.06 0.26
N MET A 27 -2.92 -13.37 0.43
CA MET A 27 -3.81 -14.38 -0.14
C MET A 27 -5.18 -14.33 0.55
N SER A 28 -6.23 -14.70 -0.18
CA SER A 28 -7.56 -14.87 0.43
C SER A 28 -7.57 -16.08 1.37
N GLU A 29 -8.55 -16.13 2.29
CA GLU A 29 -8.71 -17.31 3.17
C GLU A 29 -8.94 -18.59 2.36
N VAL A 30 -9.73 -18.52 1.29
CA VAL A 30 -10.01 -19.66 0.41
C VAL A 30 -8.73 -20.16 -0.26
N GLN A 31 -7.96 -19.26 -0.87
CA GLN A 31 -6.69 -19.63 -1.51
C GLN A 31 -5.66 -20.17 -0.50
N SER A 32 -5.62 -19.60 0.69
CA SER A 32 -4.73 -20.05 1.76
C SER A 32 -5.10 -21.45 2.24
N CYS A 33 -6.40 -21.72 2.40
CA CYS A 33 -6.94 -23.03 2.72
C CYS A 33 -6.62 -24.06 1.63
N ASP A 34 -6.84 -23.73 0.36
CA ASP A 34 -6.55 -24.62 -0.77
C ASP A 34 -5.07 -25.00 -0.81
N TYR A 35 -4.18 -24.01 -0.64
CA TYR A 35 -2.74 -24.23 -0.63
C TYR A 35 -2.29 -25.09 0.58
N ALA A 36 -2.87 -24.82 1.75
CA ALA A 36 -2.58 -25.57 2.97
C ALA A 36 -3.30 -26.93 3.07
N LYS A 37 -4.13 -27.27 2.06
CA LYS A 37 -4.99 -28.48 2.05
C LYS A 37 -5.89 -28.57 3.29
N ILE A 38 -6.43 -27.42 3.70
CA ILE A 38 -7.35 -27.27 4.83
C ILE A 38 -8.75 -27.04 4.28
N SER A 39 -9.74 -27.72 4.86
CA SER A 39 -11.15 -27.46 4.55
C SER A 39 -11.57 -26.08 5.06
N VAL A 40 -12.13 -25.27 4.17
CA VAL A 40 -12.67 -23.94 4.49
C VAL A 40 -13.80 -24.04 5.53
N ASP A 41 -14.63 -25.08 5.45
CA ASP A 41 -15.70 -25.32 6.44
C ASP A 41 -15.12 -25.59 7.83
N THR A 42 -14.02 -26.33 7.91
CA THR A 42 -13.31 -26.59 9.17
C THR A 42 -12.72 -25.30 9.74
N LEU A 43 -12.14 -24.45 8.89
CA LEU A 43 -11.64 -23.14 9.30
C LEU A 43 -12.76 -22.26 9.86
N ASN A 44 -13.90 -22.19 9.16
CA ASN A 44 -15.05 -21.40 9.61
C ASN A 44 -15.63 -21.93 10.91
N HIS A 45 -15.71 -23.26 11.07
CA HIS A 45 -16.12 -23.87 12.32
C HIS A 45 -15.22 -23.45 13.49
N TYR A 46 -13.89 -23.45 13.30
CA TYR A 46 -12.96 -23.00 14.34
C TYR A 46 -13.03 -21.51 14.62
N LYS A 47 -13.25 -20.66 13.62
CA LYS A 47 -13.44 -19.21 13.82
C LYS A 47 -14.67 -18.90 14.67
N VAL A 48 -15.75 -19.68 14.50
CA VAL A 48 -16.99 -19.52 15.27
C VAL A 48 -16.83 -20.10 16.68
N LYS A 49 -16.13 -21.22 16.81
CA LYS A 49 -15.98 -21.93 18.09
C LYS A 49 -14.93 -21.31 19.01
N PHE A 50 -13.83 -20.79 18.45
CA PHE A 50 -12.67 -20.30 19.20
C PHE A 50 -12.33 -18.86 18.78
N GLU A 51 -12.48 -17.92 19.71
CA GLU A 51 -12.21 -16.50 19.44
C GLU A 51 -10.73 -16.24 19.13
N SER A 52 -9.81 -16.99 19.75
CA SER A 52 -8.36 -16.90 19.47
C SER A 52 -8.03 -17.16 18.00
N VAL A 53 -8.66 -18.16 17.38
CA VAL A 53 -8.49 -18.47 15.95
C VAL A 53 -8.94 -17.30 15.07
N TYR A 54 -10.07 -16.67 15.42
CA TYR A 54 -10.54 -15.49 14.72
C TYR A 54 -9.56 -14.30 14.86
N ILE A 55 -9.06 -14.06 16.06
CA ILE A 55 -8.08 -12.99 16.34
C ILE A 55 -6.79 -13.22 15.56
N GLU A 56 -6.25 -14.43 15.53
CA GLU A 56 -5.03 -14.77 14.80
C GLU A 56 -5.18 -14.52 13.29
N ILE A 57 -6.28 -14.99 12.69
CA ILE A 57 -6.55 -14.79 11.26
C ILE A 57 -6.73 -13.30 10.95
N ARG A 58 -7.44 -12.56 11.80
CA ARG A 58 -7.61 -11.11 11.63
C ARG A 58 -6.27 -10.39 11.72
N THR A 59 -5.44 -10.75 12.70
CA THR A 59 -4.12 -10.16 12.92
C THR A 59 -3.19 -10.43 11.74
N ALA A 60 -3.19 -11.67 11.22
CA ALA A 60 -2.43 -12.04 10.03
C ALA A 60 -2.80 -11.18 8.81
N LYS A 61 -4.08 -10.88 8.61
CA LYS A 61 -4.52 -9.99 7.51
C LYS A 61 -4.12 -8.53 7.70
N MET A 62 -4.11 -8.05 8.95
CA MET A 62 -3.69 -6.67 9.26
C MET A 62 -2.19 -6.44 9.04
N HIS A 63 -1.38 -7.50 8.96
CA HIS A 63 0.06 -7.41 8.77
C HIS A 63 0.46 -6.60 7.52
N LEU A 64 -0.26 -6.78 6.40
CA LEU A 64 0.02 -6.00 5.19
C LEU A 64 -0.29 -4.51 5.35
N ILE A 65 -1.36 -4.19 6.08
CA ILE A 65 -1.73 -2.80 6.37
C ILE A 65 -0.65 -2.16 7.25
N ALA A 66 -0.15 -2.89 8.24
CA ALA A 66 0.97 -2.45 9.06
C ALA A 66 2.24 -2.22 8.23
N GLN A 67 2.62 -3.17 7.36
CA GLN A 67 3.78 -3.02 6.48
C GLN A 67 3.63 -1.83 5.51
N ALA A 68 2.44 -1.62 4.95
CA ALA A 68 2.16 -0.48 4.09
C ALA A 68 2.27 0.84 4.86
N SER A 69 1.68 0.91 6.06
CA SER A 69 1.76 2.07 6.96
C SER A 69 3.20 2.39 7.36
N ASP A 70 4.00 1.37 7.69
CA ASP A 70 5.42 1.52 8.02
C ASP A 70 6.22 2.02 6.82
N THR A 71 5.92 1.51 5.63
CA THR A 71 6.57 1.95 4.38
C THR A 71 6.26 3.41 4.09
N VAL A 72 5.00 3.83 4.23
CA VAL A 72 4.60 5.25 4.09
C VAL A 72 5.28 6.12 5.13
N SER A 73 5.32 5.67 6.39
CA SER A 73 5.96 6.42 7.49
C SER A 73 7.46 6.60 7.30
N LYS A 74 8.16 5.57 6.82
CA LYS A 74 9.59 5.65 6.46
C LYS A 74 9.82 6.62 5.29
N ASN A 75 8.94 6.58 4.30
CA ASN A 75 9.02 7.42 3.11
C ASN A 75 8.59 8.88 3.33
N LEU A 76 7.75 9.17 4.33
CA LEU A 76 7.40 10.53 4.73
C LEU A 76 8.59 11.33 5.24
N ASN A 77 9.58 10.66 5.81
CA ASN A 77 10.84 11.27 6.24
C ASN A 77 11.90 11.33 5.13
N ASP A 78 11.59 10.87 3.91
CA ASP A 78 12.51 10.98 2.77
C ASP A 78 12.43 12.41 2.19
N PRO A 79 13.53 13.19 2.21
CA PRO A 79 13.57 14.54 1.66
C PRO A 79 13.14 14.62 0.18
N LYS A 80 13.33 13.55 -0.60
CA LYS A 80 12.94 13.51 -2.02
C LYS A 80 11.43 13.44 -2.19
N ILE A 81 10.73 12.70 -1.33
CA ILE A 81 9.27 12.58 -1.37
C ILE A 81 8.63 13.87 -0.88
N ALA A 82 9.20 14.50 0.16
CA ALA A 82 8.79 15.83 0.59
C ALA A 82 8.94 16.88 -0.54
N LEU A 83 10.07 16.85 -1.26
CA LEU A 83 10.30 17.74 -2.42
C LEU A 83 9.29 17.49 -3.55
N GLU A 84 8.98 16.24 -3.85
CA GLU A 84 8.01 15.86 -4.90
C GLU A 84 6.58 16.33 -4.54
N VAL A 85 6.18 16.19 -3.28
CA VAL A 85 4.89 16.70 -2.78
C VAL A 85 4.83 18.22 -2.85
N LEU A 86 5.92 18.91 -2.49
CA LEU A 86 6.01 20.37 -2.62
C LEU A 86 5.92 20.82 -4.07
N LYS A 87 6.58 20.13 -5.01
CA LYS A 87 6.49 20.40 -6.46
C LYS A 87 5.07 20.22 -7.00
N ARG A 88 4.37 19.17 -6.57
CA ARG A 88 2.97 18.93 -6.98
C ARG A 88 2.04 20.01 -6.44
N ARG A 89 2.16 20.35 -5.15
CA ARG A 89 1.41 21.45 -4.55
C ARG A 89 1.72 22.79 -5.21
N SER A 90 2.98 23.05 -5.55
CA SER A 90 3.37 24.30 -6.19
C SER A 90 2.78 24.40 -7.60
N LYS A 91 2.78 23.30 -8.38
CA LYS A 91 2.09 23.22 -9.68
C LYS A 91 0.58 23.40 -9.58
N ASP A 92 -0.08 22.77 -8.60
CA ASP A 92 -1.52 22.93 -8.39
C ASP A 92 -1.89 24.38 -8.02
N THR A 93 -1.01 25.08 -7.30
CA THR A 93 -1.28 26.43 -6.79
C THR A 93 -0.89 27.54 -7.79
N TRP A 94 0.11 27.32 -8.65
CA TRP A 94 0.70 28.36 -9.49
C TRP A 94 0.85 27.98 -10.98
N GLY A 95 0.46 26.77 -11.40
CA GLY A 95 0.65 26.25 -12.76
C GLY A 95 2.11 25.91 -13.09
N ASP A 96 2.40 25.61 -14.36
CA ASP A 96 3.74 25.20 -14.84
C ASP A 96 4.83 26.31 -14.80
N ASN A 97 4.51 27.51 -14.30
CA ASN A 97 5.40 28.68 -14.34
C ASN A 97 6.25 28.88 -13.08
N ILE A 98 6.59 27.83 -12.33
CA ILE A 98 7.53 27.98 -11.22
C ILE A 98 8.94 27.65 -11.71
N ASP A 99 9.67 28.71 -12.04
CA ASP A 99 11.12 28.71 -12.14
C ASP A 99 11.71 28.44 -10.75
N ILE A 100 12.05 27.16 -10.47
CA ILE A 100 12.90 26.81 -9.32
C ILE A 100 14.32 26.65 -9.86
N THR A 101 14.97 27.76 -10.17
CA THR A 101 16.43 27.79 -10.17
C THR A 101 16.89 28.08 -8.74
N THR A 102 17.90 27.36 -8.28
CA THR A 102 18.43 27.39 -6.91
C THR A 102 19.08 28.73 -6.51
N THR A 103 18.95 29.76 -7.34
CA THR A 103 19.67 31.04 -7.25
C THR A 103 18.79 32.28 -7.34
N GLY A 104 17.47 32.16 -7.53
CA GLY A 104 16.53 33.27 -7.31
C GLY A 104 16.64 34.48 -8.26
N ASP A 105 17.40 34.39 -9.34
CA ASP A 105 17.46 35.45 -10.36
C ASP A 105 16.40 35.23 -11.45
N LYS A 106 15.70 36.31 -11.82
CA LYS A 106 14.86 36.32 -13.03
C LYS A 106 15.76 36.11 -14.25
N VAL A 107 15.38 35.19 -15.13
CA VAL A 107 15.95 35.10 -16.49
C VAL A 107 15.57 36.39 -17.23
N THR A 108 16.44 37.39 -17.16
CA THR A 108 16.37 38.59 -17.99
C THR A 108 17.31 38.36 -19.16
N GLY A 109 16.78 38.40 -20.38
CA GLY A 109 17.60 38.35 -21.59
C GLY A 109 17.38 37.18 -22.54
N ILE A 110 16.15 36.68 -22.69
CA ILE A 110 15.79 36.06 -23.97
C ILE A 110 15.32 37.18 -24.90
N ASP A 111 16.28 37.82 -25.58
CA ASP A 111 16.01 38.70 -26.70
C ASP A 111 15.53 37.81 -27.87
N VAL A 112 14.23 37.51 -27.90
CA VAL A 112 13.61 36.81 -29.03
C VAL A 112 13.56 37.81 -30.19
N ARG A 113 14.68 37.95 -30.91
CA ARG A 113 14.64 38.46 -32.27
C ARG A 113 13.90 37.43 -33.10
N LEU A 114 12.61 37.69 -33.31
CA LEU A 114 11.79 37.00 -34.31
C LEU A 114 12.45 37.23 -35.67
N ILE A 115 13.27 36.28 -36.11
CA ILE A 115 13.70 36.19 -37.50
C ILE A 115 12.44 35.83 -38.29
N GLY A 116 11.86 36.80 -38.99
CA GLY A 116 10.90 36.51 -40.06
C GLY A 116 9.62 37.33 -40.11
N ASN A 117 9.64 38.64 -39.85
CA ASN A 117 8.56 39.51 -40.36
C ASN A 117 9.12 40.90 -40.70
N GLU A 118 9.64 41.04 -41.92
CA GLU A 118 9.64 42.35 -42.61
C GLU A 118 8.38 42.46 -43.52
N PRO A 119 8.14 43.58 -44.21
CA PRO A 119 7.16 44.59 -43.81
C PRO A 119 5.99 44.68 -44.82
N THR A 120 4.77 44.96 -44.38
CA THR A 120 3.72 45.44 -45.29
C THR A 120 3.60 46.95 -45.18
N LYS A 121 4.25 47.68 -46.10
CA LYS A 121 3.85 49.03 -46.49
C LYS A 121 2.80 48.93 -47.59
N ASN A 122 1.61 49.47 -47.33
CA ASN A 122 0.95 50.51 -48.12
C ASN A 122 -0.30 50.97 -47.40
#